data_AF-A0A2D6LPA7-F1
#
_entry.id   AF-A0A2D6LPA7-F1
#
_cell.length_a   1.000
_cell.length_b   1.000
_cell.length_c   1.000
_cell.angle_alpha   90.00
_cell.angle_beta   90.00
_cell.angle_gamma   90.00
#
_symmetry.space_group_name_H-M   'P 1'
#
loop_
_entity.id
_entity.type
_entity.pdbx_description
1 polymer ?
#
loop_
_entity_poly.entity_id
_entity_poly.type
_entity_poly.pdbx_seq_one_letter_code
_entity_poly.pdbx_strand_id
1 'polypeptide(L)'
;MVSNDVVMNTVKRMLSSGVDDDTIRMTLKGINLKDTEIDNFINEAKGVSPEKSSEAGSPVTPESEEHLEEADIEEAEEESERTPADVKKELEAVSQEQAAQHT
;
A
#
# COMPACT_ATOMS: atom_id res chain seq x y z
N MET A 1 -16.39 5.87 13.32
CA MET A 1 -15.06 5.46 13.84
C MET A 1 -14.56 4.35 12.97
N VAL A 2 -13.30 4.39 12.56
CA VAL A 2 -12.67 3.31 11.79
C VAL A 2 -12.39 2.16 12.77
N SER A 3 -12.69 0.92 12.38
CA SER A 3 -12.46 -0.24 13.25
C SER A 3 -10.96 -0.56 13.35
N ASN A 4 -10.48 -0.85 14.55
CA ASN A 4 -9.08 -1.21 14.81
C ASN A 4 -8.59 -2.39 13.95
N ASP A 5 -9.43 -3.40 13.70
CA ASP A 5 -9.13 -4.52 12.80
C ASP A 5 -8.80 -4.08 11.36
N VAL A 6 -9.51 -3.07 10.86
CA VAL A 6 -9.28 -2.55 9.49
C VAL A 6 -7.95 -1.83 9.42
N VAL A 7 -7.65 -1.02 10.44
CA VAL A 7 -6.35 -0.34 10.57
C VAL A 7 -5.22 -1.37 10.62
N MET A 8 -5.34 -2.39 11.47
CA MET A 8 -4.33 -3.42 11.64
C MET A 8 -4.07 -4.23 10.38
N ASN A 9 -5.12 -4.65 9.67
CA ASN A 9 -4.98 -5.35 8.39
C ASN A 9 -4.34 -4.46 7.32
N THR A 10 -4.63 -3.16 7.33
CA THR A 10 -4.02 -2.19 6.41
C THR A 10 -2.53 -2.05 6.69
N VAL A 11 -2.13 -1.88 7.95
CA VAL A 11 -0.71 -1.79 8.34
C VAL A 11 0.06 -3.05 7.95
N LYS A 12 -0.51 -4.24 8.22
CA LYS A 12 0.10 -5.51 7.80
C LYS A 12 0.31 -5.57 6.29
N ARG A 13 -0.69 -5.20 5.50
CA ARG A 13 -0.58 -5.18 4.04
C ARG A 13 0.48 -4.19 3.56
N MET A 14 0.54 -3.00 4.15
CA MET A 14 1.57 -2.00 3.81
C MET A 14 2.98 -2.51 4.11
N LEU A 15 3.20 -3.13 5.26
CA LEU A 15 4.48 -3.75 5.60
C LEU A 15 4.83 -4.90 4.66
N SER A 16 3.87 -5.76 4.31
CA SER A 16 4.09 -6.85 3.34
C SER A 16 4.40 -6.34 1.93
N SER A 17 3.92 -5.15 1.57
CA SER A 17 4.24 -4.46 0.31
C SER A 17 5.57 -3.71 0.35
N GLY A 18 6.32 -3.76 1.46
CA GLY A 18 7.60 -3.07 1.61
C GLY A 18 7.49 -1.56 1.84
N VAL A 19 6.33 -1.08 2.31
CA VAL A 19 6.15 0.34 2.64
C VAL A 19 6.85 0.67 3.95
N ASP A 20 7.61 1.76 3.96
CA ASP A 20 8.34 2.25 5.13
C ASP A 20 7.42 2.70 6.27
N ASP A 21 7.90 2.52 7.51
CA ASP A 21 7.19 2.92 8.73
C ASP A 21 6.81 4.41 8.74
N ASP A 22 7.63 5.26 8.14
CA ASP A 22 7.41 6.71 8.09
C ASP A 22 6.20 7.04 7.20
N THR A 23 6.09 6.37 6.05
CA THR A 23 4.94 6.45 5.16
C THR A 23 3.68 5.93 5.83
N ILE A 24 3.75 4.77 6.50
CA ILE A 24 2.64 4.22 7.29
C ILE A 24 2.20 5.22 8.37
N ARG A 25 3.15 5.84 9.07
CA ARG A 25 2.88 6.88 10.07
C ARG A 25 2.14 8.07 9.48
N MET A 26 2.59 8.58 8.33
CA MET A 26 1.93 9.69 7.65
C MET A 26 0.49 9.33 7.23
N THR A 27 0.27 8.13 6.70
CA THR A 27 -1.06 7.66 6.30
C THR A 27 -2.00 7.56 7.51
N LEU A 28 -1.53 6.99 8.61
CA LEU A 28 -2.34 6.83 9.82
C LEU A 28 -2.59 8.15 10.57
N LYS A 29 -1.68 9.12 10.49
CA LYS A 29 -1.93 10.50 10.95
C LYS A 29 -3.07 11.16 10.17
N GLY A 30 -3.18 10.87 8.87
CA GLY A 30 -4.27 11.38 8.02
C GLY A 30 -5.67 11.02 8.51
N ILE A 31 -5.80 9.92 9.28
CA ILE A 31 -7.06 9.48 9.89
C ILE A 31 -7.22 9.87 11.36
N ASN A 32 -6.43 10.86 11.84
CA ASN A 32 -6.45 11.38 13.21
C ASN A 32 -6.08 10.35 14.31
N LEU A 33 -5.24 9.36 13.99
CA LEU A 33 -4.64 8.50 15.01
C LEU A 33 -3.48 9.21 15.72
N LYS A 34 -3.28 8.91 17.00
CA LYS A 34 -2.16 9.44 17.79
C LYS A 34 -0.88 8.67 17.45
N ASP A 35 0.27 9.35 17.49
CA ASP A 35 1.58 8.73 17.28
C ASP A 35 1.78 7.45 18.11
N THR A 36 1.38 7.44 19.38
CA THR A 36 1.49 6.26 20.25
C THR A 36 0.66 5.07 19.78
N GLU A 37 -0.54 5.31 19.25
CA GLU A 37 -1.39 4.24 18.72
C GLU A 37 -0.81 3.69 17.42
N ILE A 38 -0.27 4.59 16.59
CA ILE A 38 0.38 4.24 15.34
C ILE A 38 1.60 3.34 15.56
N ASP A 39 2.49 3.72 16.48
CA ASP A 39 3.65 2.90 16.84
C ASP A 39 3.21 1.52 17.37
N ASN A 40 2.13 1.44 18.15
CA ASN A 40 1.59 0.16 18.59
C ASN A 40 1.13 -0.72 17.41
N PHE A 41 0.38 -0.16 16.45
CA PHE A 41 -0.04 -0.91 15.27
C PHE A 41 1.14 -1.39 14.42
N ILE A 42 2.16 -0.55 14.23
CA ILE A 42 3.36 -0.91 13.47
C ILE A 42 4.13 -2.03 14.18
N ASN A 43 4.38 -1.89 15.49
CA ASN A 43 5.09 -2.90 16.27
C ASN A 43 4.35 -4.24 16.32
N GLU A 44 3.03 -4.20 16.56
CA GLU A 44 2.18 -5.39 16.57
C GLU A 44 2.13 -6.04 15.18
N ALA A 45 2.09 -5.25 14.10
CA ALA A 45 2.08 -5.77 12.73
C ALA A 45 3.42 -6.37 12.31
N LYS A 46 4.54 -5.86 12.83
CA LYS A 46 5.88 -6.45 12.68
C LYS A 46 6.11 -7.71 13.52
N GLY A 47 5.17 -8.06 14.39
CA GLY A 47 5.36 -9.13 15.37
C GLY A 47 6.36 -8.78 16.47
N VAL A 48 6.72 -7.50 16.61
CA VAL A 48 7.49 -6.99 17.75
C VAL A 48 6.49 -6.72 18.87
N SER A 49 6.06 -7.78 19.55
CA SER A 49 5.31 -7.61 20.79
C SER A 49 6.17 -6.80 21.77
N PRO A 50 5.67 -5.72 22.38
CA PRO A 50 6.44 -4.93 23.36
C PRO A 50 6.72 -5.69 24.68
N GLU A 51 6.50 -7.01 24.72
CA GLU A 51 6.87 -7.86 25.83
C GLU A 51 8.24 -8.49 25.59
N LYS A 52 9.23 -7.99 26.36
CA LYS A 52 10.58 -8.51 26.59
C LYS A 52 11.64 -8.15 25.54
N SER A 53 12.28 -7.01 25.80
CA SER A 53 13.74 -6.99 25.91
C SER A 53 14.18 -8.01 26.97
N SER A 54 14.24 -9.29 26.61
CA SER A 54 15.09 -10.29 27.27
C SER A 54 16.09 -10.79 26.25
N GLU A 55 17.27 -10.19 26.34
CA GLU A 55 18.57 -10.81 26.04
C GLU A 55 18.56 -12.33 26.20
N ALA A 56 18.78 -13.09 25.11
CA ALA A 56 19.55 -14.34 25.05
C ALA A 56 19.55 -14.89 23.61
N GLY A 57 20.74 -15.08 23.05
CA GLY A 57 20.94 -15.38 21.63
C GLY A 57 20.68 -16.82 21.18
N SER A 58 20.75 -17.00 19.85
CA SER A 58 21.32 -18.17 19.17
C SER A 58 21.51 -17.84 17.69
N PRO A 59 22.75 -17.94 17.15
CA PRO A 59 23.01 -17.85 15.72
C PRO A 59 22.93 -19.25 15.10
N VAL A 60 22.06 -19.44 14.10
CA VAL A 60 22.23 -20.55 13.15
C VAL A 60 21.54 -20.22 11.83
N THR A 61 22.34 -19.78 10.87
CA THR A 61 22.16 -20.16 9.45
C THR A 61 22.30 -21.68 9.32
N PRO A 62 21.65 -22.28 8.32
CA PRO A 62 22.46 -22.90 7.29
C PRO A 62 21.96 -22.58 5.87
N GLU A 63 22.94 -22.43 4.99
CA GLU A 63 22.86 -22.68 3.55
C GLU A 63 21.89 -23.83 3.23
N SER A 64 20.97 -23.57 2.31
CA SER A 64 20.57 -24.55 1.30
C SER A 64 20.48 -23.83 -0.03
N GLU A 65 21.49 -24.12 -0.82
CA GLU A 65 21.62 -23.91 -2.25
C GLU A 65 20.44 -24.53 -3.01
N GLU A 66 20.18 -23.97 -4.20
CA GLU A 66 19.36 -24.53 -5.29
C GLU A 66 17.82 -24.57 -5.14
N HIS A 67 17.16 -23.51 -5.65
CA HIS A 67 16.28 -23.70 -6.81
C HIS A 67 16.19 -22.40 -7.61
N LEU A 68 16.87 -22.39 -8.76
CA LEU A 68 16.54 -21.50 -9.88
C LEU A 68 15.20 -21.98 -10.44
N GLU A 69 14.14 -21.21 -10.24
CA GLU A 69 13.04 -21.16 -11.21
C GLU A 69 12.74 -19.68 -11.45
N GLU A 70 13.27 -19.19 -12.57
CA GLU A 70 12.77 -18.04 -13.28
C GLU A 70 11.29 -18.29 -13.59
N ALA A 71 10.40 -17.74 -12.74
CA ALA A 71 9.04 -17.45 -13.15
C ALA A 71 9.04 -16.02 -13.69
N ASP A 72 9.41 -15.92 -14.96
CA ASP A 72 9.06 -14.81 -15.83
C ASP A 72 7.54 -14.63 -15.78
N ILE A 73 7.09 -13.61 -15.03
CA ILE A 73 5.74 -13.10 -15.09
C ILE A 73 5.86 -11.76 -15.83
N GLU A 74 5.96 -11.85 -17.16
CA GLU A 74 5.42 -10.84 -18.06
C GLU A 74 3.88 -10.84 -17.92
N GLU A 75 3.35 -10.27 -16.83
CA GLU A 75 1.96 -9.80 -16.82
C GLU A 75 1.95 -8.32 -17.19
N ALA A 76 1.88 -8.13 -18.51
CA ALA A 76 1.26 -7.02 -19.23
C ALA A 76 0.81 -5.85 -18.34
N GLU A 77 1.68 -4.84 -18.26
CA GLU A 77 1.25 -3.47 -18.11
C GLU A 77 0.33 -3.12 -19.30
N GLU A 78 -0.96 -3.38 -19.18
CA GLU A 78 -1.97 -2.67 -19.96
C GLU A 78 -2.11 -1.27 -19.34
N GLU A 79 -1.03 -0.50 -19.42
CA GLU A 79 -1.06 0.94 -19.26
C GLU A 79 -1.91 1.47 -20.41
N SER A 80 -3.20 1.69 -20.11
CA SER A 80 -4.10 2.39 -21.01
C SER A 80 -3.56 3.81 -21.17
N GLU A 81 -2.67 3.98 -22.16
CA GLU A 81 -2.15 5.26 -22.65
C GLU A 81 -3.35 6.12 -23.12
N ARG A 82 -4.00 6.79 -22.19
CA ARG A 82 -4.94 7.87 -22.50
C ARG A 82 -4.14 9.02 -23.07
N THR A 83 -4.05 9.06 -24.39
CA THR A 83 -3.36 10.15 -25.09
C THR A 83 -4.10 11.47 -24.82
N PRO A 84 -3.40 12.63 -24.79
CA PRO A 84 -4.04 13.93 -24.62
C PRO A 84 -5.03 14.27 -25.76
N ALA A 85 -5.00 13.53 -26.87
CA ALA A 85 -5.97 13.67 -27.96
C ALA A 85 -7.35 13.08 -27.58
N ASP A 86 -7.40 12.00 -26.81
CA ASP A 86 -8.65 11.38 -26.35
C ASP A 86 -9.43 12.29 -25.40
N VAL A 87 -8.72 12.97 -24.48
CA VAL A 87 -9.33 13.92 -23.54
C VAL A 87 -9.98 15.10 -24.26
N LYS A 88 -9.36 15.60 -25.34
CA LYS A 88 -9.91 16.72 -26.12
C LYS A 88 -11.18 16.33 -26.87
N LYS A 89 -11.22 15.11 -27.42
CA LYS A 89 -12.40 14.58 -28.12
C LYS A 89 -13.58 14.36 -27.18
N GLU A 90 -13.33 13.87 -25.96
CA GLU A 90 -14.35 13.71 -24.92
C GLU A 90 -14.93 15.07 -24.48
N LEU A 91 -14.07 16.09 -24.34
CA LEU A 91 -14.49 17.46 -23.98
C LEU A 91 -15.37 18.12 -25.05
N GLU A 92 -15.04 17.94 -26.33
CA GLU A 92 -15.83 18.45 -27.46
C GLU A 92 -17.20 17.76 -27.54
N ALA A 93 -17.28 16.45 -27.27
CA ALA A 93 -18.55 15.72 -27.24
C ALA A 93 -19.49 16.21 -26.12
N VAL A 94 -18.96 16.40 -24.90
CA VAL A 94 -19.75 16.93 -23.77
C VAL A 94 -20.23 18.36 -24.05
N SER A 95 -19.38 19.19 -24.66
CA SER A 95 -19.75 20.57 -25.00
C SER A 95 -20.87 20.63 -26.05
N GLN A 96 -20.88 19.71 -27.02
CA GLN A 96 -21.91 19.65 -28.06
C GLN A 96 -23.27 19.16 -27.50
N GLU A 97 -23.24 18.25 -26.53
CA GLU A 97 -24.45 17.76 -25.85
C GLU A 97 -25.12 18.84 -24.97
N GLN A 98 -24.33 19.68 -24.29
CA GLN A 98 -24.88 20.81 -23.53
C GLN A 98 -25.49 21.89 -24.43
N ALA A 99 -24.94 22.10 -25.62
CA ALA A 99 -25.49 23.04 -26.59
C ALA A 99 -26.85 22.59 -27.14
N ALA A 100 -27.09 21.29 -27.26
CA ALA A 100 -28.36 20.74 -27.75
C ALA A 100 -29.49 20.74 -26.70
N GLN A 101 -29.17 20.86 -25.40
CA GLN A 101 -30.18 20.93 -24.33
C GLN A 101 -30.69 22.35 -24.06
N HIS A 102 -30.07 23.37 -24.64
CA HIS A 102 -30.37 24.79 -24.42
C HIS A 102 -31.02 25.49 -25.62
N THR A 103 -31.56 24.72 -26.57
CA THR A 103 -32.41 25.16 -27.69
C THR A 103 -33.83 24.63 -27.52
#